data_AF-A0A357D424-F1
#
_entry.id   AF-A0A357D424-F1
#
_cell.length_a   1.000
_cell.length_b   1.000
_cell.length_c   1.000
_cell.angle_alpha   90.00
_cell.angle_beta   90.00
_cell.angle_gamma   90.00
#
_symmetry.space_group_name_H-M   'P 1'
#
loop_
_entity.id
_entity.type
_entity.pdbx_description
1 polymer ?
#
loop_
_entity_poly.entity_id
_entity_poly.type
_entity_poly.pdbx_seq_one_letter_code
_entity_poly.pdbx_strand_id
1 'polypeptide(L)' 'MTQEIVVILDFGGQYTQLVARRVRELNVDCEILPSTVTLKQVQSLSPRALILSSG' A
#
# COMPACT_ATOMS: atom_id res chain seq x y z
N MET A 1 6.48 -16.40 -10.96
CA MET A 1 5.49 -16.22 -9.88
C MET A 1 5.31 -14.72 -9.72
N THR A 2 4.14 -14.18 -10.06
CA THR A 2 3.84 -12.75 -9.87
C THR A 2 3.55 -12.51 -8.40
N GLN A 3 4.45 -11.86 -7.67
CA GLN A 3 4.15 -11.38 -6.32
C GLN A 3 3.05 -10.33 -6.43
N GLU A 4 1.93 -10.56 -5.76
CA GLU A 4 0.84 -9.59 -5.69
C GLU A 4 1.19 -8.57 -4.60
N ILE A 5 1.60 -7.37 -5.03
CA ILE A 5 1.92 -6.25 -4.14
C ILE A 5 0.71 -5.34 -4.01
N VAL A 6 0.36 -4.98 -2.78
CA VAL A 6 -0.63 -3.95 -2.46
C VAL A 6 0.09 -2.69 -2.01
N VAL A 7 -0.24 -1.55 -2.61
CA VAL A 7 0.29 -0.26 -2.18
C VAL A 7 -0.75 0.45 -1.32
N ILE A 8 -0.34 0.88 -0.13
CA ILE A 8 -1.15 1.66 0.81
C ILE A 8 -0.65 3.10 0.77
N LEU A 9 -1.47 4.02 0.27
CA LEU A 9 -1.19 5.45 0.31
C LEU A 9 -1.63 6.03 1.65
N ASP A 10 -0.67 6.55 2.40
CA ASP A 10 -0.87 7.14 3.71
C ASP A 10 -1.15 8.65 3.59
N PHE A 11 -2.32 9.06 4.09
CA PHE A 11 -2.73 10.46 4.18
C PHE A 11 -2.58 11.03 5.60
N GLY A 12 -1.94 10.29 6.53
CA GLY A 12 -1.71 10.71 7.90
C GLY A 12 -2.62 10.02 8.93
N GLY A 13 -3.37 9.01 8.52
CA GLY A 13 -4.30 8.30 9.39
C GLY A 13 -3.60 7.38 10.38
N GLN A 14 -4.15 7.33 11.59
CA GLN A 14 -3.63 6.48 12.67
C GLN A 14 -3.73 4.97 12.36
N TYR A 15 -4.55 4.59 11.37
CA TYR A 15 -4.87 3.20 11.06
C TYR A 15 -4.04 2.59 9.92
N THR A 16 -3.19 3.36 9.23
CA THR A 16 -2.41 2.89 8.07
C THR A 16 -1.61 1.62 8.39
N GLN A 17 -0.97 1.57 9.56
CA GLN A 17 -0.19 0.41 10.01
C GLN A 17 -1.07 -0.81 10.32
N LEU A 18 -2.29 -0.61 10.80
CA LEU A 18 -3.25 -1.69 11.07
C LEU A 18 -3.75 -2.31 9.77
N VAL A 19 -4.00 -1.48 8.74
CA VAL A 19 -4.35 -1.98 7.41
C VAL A 19 -3.21 -2.80 6.82
N ALA A 20 -1.97 -2.30 6.89
CA ALA A 20 -0.80 -3.05 6.44
C ALA A 20 -0.64 -4.40 7.17
N ARG A 21 -0.90 -4.43 8.48
CA ARG A 21 -0.92 -5.68 9.25
C ARG A 21 -1.98 -6.67 8.73
N ARG A 22 -3.20 -6.21 8.44
CA ARG A 22 -4.26 -7.06 7.88
C ARG A 22 -3.90 -7.61 6.51
N VAL A 23 -3.25 -6.83 5.66
CA VAL A 23 -2.80 -7.31 4.34
C VAL A 23 -1.73 -8.40 4.49
N ARG A 24 -0.77 -8.22 5.40
CA ARG A 24 0.26 -9.25 5.68
C ARG A 24 -0.33 -10.53 6.28
N GLU A 25 -1.38 -10.43 7.09
CA GLU A 25 -2.11 -11.60 7.62
C GLU A 25 -2.75 -12.45 6.50
N LEU A 26 -2.99 -11.87 5.32
CA LEU A 26 -3.47 -12.58 4.12
C LEU A 26 -2.33 -13.18 3.28
N ASN A 27 -1.08 -13.12 3.74
CA ASN A 27 0.13 -13.53 2.99
C ASN A 27 0.31 -12.75 1.67
N VAL A 28 -0.09 -11.49 1.65
CA VAL A 28 0.07 -10.58 0.50
C VAL A 28 1.13 -9.52 0.85
N ASP A 29 2.05 -9.28 -0.08
CA ASP A 29 3.08 -8.25 0.09
C ASP A 29 2.46 -6.86 0.05
N CYS A 30 2.91 -5.95 0.92
CA CYS A 30 2.39 -4.59 0.95
C CYS A 30 3.45 -3.52 1.23
N GLU A 31 3.31 -2.38 0.57
CA GLU A 31 4.16 -1.20 0.73
C GLU A 31 3.33 0.00 1.18
N ILE A 32 3.82 0.73 2.19
CA ILE A 32 3.19 1.97 2.66
C ILE A 32 3.96 3.15 2.05
N LEU A 33 3.26 3.98 1.29
CA LEU A 33 3.83 5.16 0.64
C LEU A 33 3.09 6.43 1.08
N PRO A 34 3.78 7.57 1.20
CA PRO A 34 3.10 8.83 1.50
C PRO A 34 2.19 9.25 0.33
N SER A 35 1.11 9.98 0.62
CA SER A 35 0.19 10.52 -0.40
C SER A 35 0.83 11.46 -1.43
N THR A 36 2.04 11.97 -1.14
CA THR A 36 2.84 12.82 -2.03
C THR A 36 3.67 12.03 -3.05
N VAL A 37 3.63 10.69 -3.00
CA VAL A 37 4.37 9.83 -3.94
C VAL A 37 3.92 10.05 -5.38
N THR A 38 4.85 10.01 -6.33
CA THR A 38 4.52 10.23 -7.74
C THR A 38 3.92 8.98 -8.36
N LEU A 39 2.97 9.13 -9.29
CA LEU A 39 2.39 8.02 -10.06
C LEU A 39 3.45 7.08 -10.67
N LYS A 40 4.57 7.63 -11.15
CA LYS A 40 5.67 6.84 -11.74
C LYS A 40 6.29 5.86 -10.73
N GLN A 41 6.42 6.25 -9.46
CA GLN A 41 6.94 5.38 -8.40
C GLN A 41 5.93 4.28 -8.07
N VAL A 42 4.64 4.62 -7.96
CA VAL A 42 3.58 3.63 -7.74
C VAL A 42 3.50 2.64 -8.90
N GLN A 43 3.58 3.11 -10.15
CA GLN A 43 3.59 2.26 -11.34
C GLN A 43 4.81 1.34 -11.40
N SER A 44 5.98 1.79 -10.93
CA SER A 44 7.19 0.97 -10.91
C SER A 44 7.06 -0.28 -10.02
N LEU A 45 6.19 -0.23 -9.01
CA LEU A 45 5.88 -1.34 -8.12
C LEU A 45 4.87 -2.33 -8.73
N SER A 46 4.23 -1.96 -9.86
CA SER A 46 3.18 -2.75 -10.52
C SER A 46 2.17 -3.35 -9.53
N PRO A 47 1.54 -2.53 -8.67
CA PRO A 47 0.68 -3.04 -7.62
C PRO A 47 -0.57 -3.69 -8.21
N ARG A 48 -1.00 -4.78 -7.58
CA ARG A 48 -2.25 -5.46 -7.87
C ARG A 48 -3.45 -4.68 -7.37
N ALA A 49 -3.28 -3.95 -6.26
CA ALA A 49 -4.30 -3.13 -5.65
C ALA A 49 -3.69 -1.90 -4.96
N LEU A 50 -4.51 -0.86 -4.83
CA LEU A 50 -4.18 0.38 -4.16
C LEU A 50 -5.17 0.63 -3.02
N ILE A 51 -4.68 0.90 -1.82
CA ILE A 51 -5.49 1.26 -0.66
C ILE A 51 -5.21 2.73 -0.33
N LEU A 52 -6.24 3.54 -0.25
CA LEU A 52 -6.14 4.93 0.21
C LEU A 52 -6.48 4.95 1.71
N SER A 53 -5.50 5.26 2.54
CA SER A 53 -5.75 5.43 3.98
C SER A 53 -6.41 6.79 4.24
N SER A 54 -7.25 6.87 5.27
CA SER A 54 -7.78 8.17 5.72
C SER A 54 -6.68 8.99 6.40
N GLY A 55 -6.91 10.30 6.56
CA GLY A 55 -6.23 11.14 7.54
C GLY A 55 -7.12 11.30 8.77
#